data_AF-A0A7J8MHQ8-F1
#
_entry.id   AF-A0A7J8MHQ8-F1
#
_cell.length_a   1.000
_cell.length_b   1.000
_cell.length_c   1.000
_cell.angle_alpha   90.00
_cell.angle_beta   90.00
_cell.angle_gamma   90.00
#
_symmetry.space_group_name_H-M   'P 1'
#
loop_
_entity.id
_entity.type
_entity.pdbx_description
1 polymer ?
#
loop_
_entity_poly.entity_id
_entity_poly.type
_entity_poly.pdbx_seq_one_letter_code
_entity_poly.pdbx_strand_id
1 'polypeptide(L)'
;RSYPTTTDEEDPDSNLNATCPEYFRWIHEDLRPWAYTGITLDMVERAKATANFRLVVLNGTAYLEQYQKAFQTRDVFTLWGILQLLRKYPGKLPDLDLMFDCVDWPVIKSIDYGGPNATTPPPLFRYCKDNETLDIVFPDWSFWGWPEIRVKSWVPLLNDLMEGNQRMGWDEREPHAYWKGNPEVAETRQDLLKCNVSDQQDWGARVFAQDWKKESKAGYKTSNLADQCVHRFKIYVEGSAWSVSEKYILACDSVTLLVQPRYFDFFTRSLKPLQHYWPIKPNDKCRSIKHAVDWGNTHQQE
;
A
#
# COMPACT_ATOMS: atom_id res chain seq x y z
N ARG A 1 9.28 -17.43 -27.34
CA ARG A 1 10.11 -17.13 -26.14
C ARG A 1 9.61 -18.02 -25.02
N SER A 2 10.39 -19.04 -24.67
CA SER A 2 10.13 -19.96 -23.56
C SER A 2 10.47 -19.27 -22.26
N TYR A 3 9.46 -18.92 -21.46
CA TYR A 3 9.68 -18.45 -20.09
C TYR A 3 9.73 -19.68 -19.16
N PRO A 4 10.54 -19.65 -18.09
CA PRO A 4 10.64 -20.77 -17.16
C PRO A 4 9.26 -21.07 -16.57
N THR A 5 8.86 -22.35 -16.58
CA THR A 5 7.56 -22.84 -16.09
C THR A 5 7.67 -23.47 -14.70
N THR A 6 8.89 -23.62 -14.18
CA THR A 6 9.20 -24.23 -12.89
C THR A 6 10.13 -23.30 -12.12
N THR A 7 9.59 -22.64 -11.11
CA THR A 7 10.39 -22.15 -9.97
C THR A 7 10.31 -23.23 -8.91
N ASP A 8 11.29 -24.13 -8.88
CA ASP A 8 11.55 -25.01 -7.75
C ASP A 8 12.19 -24.20 -6.62
N GLU A 9 11.45 -23.20 -6.12
CA GLU A 9 11.73 -22.61 -4.82
C GLU A 9 10.93 -23.43 -3.81
N GLU A 10 11.60 -24.33 -3.09
CA GLU A 10 11.04 -24.97 -1.90
C GLU A 10 10.50 -23.87 -0.98
N ASP A 11 9.19 -23.85 -0.78
CA ASP A 11 8.53 -22.97 0.18
C ASP A 11 9.03 -23.36 1.59
N PRO A 12 9.78 -22.48 2.28
CA PRO A 12 10.31 -22.78 3.62
C PRO A 12 9.20 -23.05 4.64
N ASP A 13 7.95 -22.67 4.32
CA ASP A 13 6.77 -22.82 5.16
C ASP A 13 5.91 -24.05 4.80
N SER A 14 6.45 -25.06 4.11
CA SER A 14 5.73 -26.32 3.78
C SER A 14 5.42 -27.23 4.99
N ASN A 15 5.25 -26.67 6.18
CA ASN A 15 4.62 -27.37 7.30
C ASN A 15 3.10 -27.49 7.05
N LEU A 16 2.63 -28.71 6.79
CA LEU A 16 1.22 -29.08 6.61
C LEU A 16 0.29 -28.73 7.79
N ASN A 17 0.84 -28.24 8.91
CA ASN A 17 0.13 -27.76 10.10
C ASN A 17 0.25 -26.23 10.32
N ALA A 18 0.81 -25.48 9.37
CA ALA A 18 0.90 -24.03 9.48
C ALA A 18 -0.49 -23.40 9.36
N THR A 19 -1.08 -23.01 10.49
CA THR A 19 -2.18 -22.05 10.49
C THR A 19 -1.75 -20.80 9.74
N CYS A 20 -2.60 -20.32 8.82
CA CYS A 20 -2.35 -19.05 8.12
C CYS A 20 -1.99 -17.96 9.14
N PRO A 21 -0.92 -17.18 8.90
CA PRO A 21 -0.55 -16.07 9.76
C PRO A 21 -1.73 -15.14 10.08
N GLU A 22 -1.74 -14.56 11.28
CA GLU A 22 -2.87 -13.79 11.81
C GLU A 22 -3.33 -12.66 10.89
N TYR A 23 -2.41 -12.05 10.14
CA TYR A 23 -2.74 -10.98 9.19
C TYR A 23 -3.65 -11.43 8.04
N PHE A 24 -3.75 -12.73 7.72
CA PHE A 24 -4.70 -13.24 6.73
C PHE A 24 -6.16 -13.16 7.20
N ARG A 25 -6.42 -12.93 8.50
CA ARG A 25 -7.77 -12.70 9.03
C ARG A 25 -8.49 -11.56 8.30
N TRP A 26 -7.75 -10.56 7.82
CA TRP A 26 -8.33 -9.40 7.16
C TRP A 26 -9.00 -9.74 5.82
N ILE A 27 -8.57 -10.81 5.14
CA ILE A 27 -9.27 -11.33 3.96
C ILE A 27 -10.66 -11.83 4.36
N HIS A 28 -10.77 -12.54 5.48
CA HIS A 28 -12.05 -13.02 5.99
C HIS A 28 -12.96 -11.87 6.46
N GLU A 29 -12.39 -10.85 7.10
CA GLU A 29 -13.14 -9.65 7.49
C GLU A 29 -13.66 -8.87 6.27
N ASP A 30 -12.85 -8.75 5.21
CA ASP A 30 -13.27 -8.07 3.98
C ASP A 30 -14.35 -8.85 3.22
N LEU A 31 -14.35 -10.19 3.29
CA LEU A 31 -15.37 -11.04 2.67
C LEU A 31 -16.58 -11.33 3.58
N ARG A 32 -16.53 -10.91 4.85
CA ARG A 32 -17.58 -11.15 5.85
C ARG A 32 -18.99 -10.73 5.41
N PRO A 33 -19.21 -9.63 4.66
CA PRO A 33 -20.55 -9.23 4.22
C PRO A 33 -21.30 -10.31 3.42
N TRP A 34 -20.59 -11.23 2.77
CA TRP A 34 -21.18 -12.29 1.94
C TRP A 34 -21.07 -13.69 2.55
N ALA A 35 -20.56 -13.83 3.77
CA ALA A 35 -20.23 -15.13 4.37
C ALA A 35 -21.44 -16.08 4.47
N TYR A 36 -22.65 -15.56 4.67
CA TYR A 36 -23.88 -16.35 4.82
C TYR A 36 -24.81 -16.29 3.61
N THR A 37 -24.71 -15.24 2.79
CA THR A 37 -25.57 -15.05 1.62
C THR A 37 -24.96 -15.60 0.33
N GLY A 38 -23.64 -15.78 0.31
CA GLY A 38 -22.87 -15.95 -0.91
C GLY A 38 -22.85 -14.69 -1.77
N ILE A 39 -22.24 -14.83 -2.95
CA ILE A 39 -22.14 -13.81 -3.98
C ILE A 39 -22.92 -14.30 -5.22
N THR A 40 -23.93 -13.55 -5.64
CA THR A 40 -24.71 -13.82 -6.85
C THR A 40 -24.15 -13.06 -8.05
N LEU A 41 -24.45 -13.52 -9.26
CA LEU A 41 -24.07 -12.83 -10.49
C LEU A 41 -24.58 -11.39 -10.52
N ASP A 42 -25.81 -11.16 -10.08
CA ASP A 42 -26.41 -9.82 -9.99
C ASP A 42 -25.62 -8.88 -9.07
N MET A 43 -25.07 -9.37 -7.96
CA MET A 43 -24.17 -8.58 -7.10
C MET A 43 -22.88 -8.19 -7.81
N VAL A 44 -22.27 -9.13 -8.54
CA VAL A 44 -21.04 -8.88 -9.32
C VAL A 44 -21.32 -7.84 -10.40
N GLU A 45 -22.42 -7.98 -11.16
CA GLU A 45 -22.81 -7.02 -12.20
C GLU A 45 -23.07 -5.62 -11.65
N ARG A 46 -23.63 -5.48 -10.43
CA ARG A 46 -23.77 -4.16 -9.79
C ARG A 46 -22.45 -3.44 -9.55
N ALA A 47 -21.34 -4.15 -9.33
CA ALA A 47 -20.02 -3.54 -9.14
C ALA A 47 -19.47 -2.90 -10.43
N LYS A 48 -20.03 -3.25 -11.61
CA LYS A 48 -19.66 -2.66 -12.91
C LYS A 48 -19.82 -1.14 -12.95
N ALA A 49 -20.68 -0.58 -12.09
CA ALA A 49 -20.93 0.86 -12.02
C ALA A 49 -19.65 1.70 -11.84
N THR A 50 -18.62 1.16 -11.17
CA THR A 50 -17.34 1.86 -10.97
C THR A 50 -16.11 1.04 -11.42
N ALA A 51 -16.25 -0.26 -11.63
CA ALA A 51 -15.13 -1.13 -12.01
C ALA A 51 -14.40 -0.65 -13.28
N ASN A 52 -13.07 -0.70 -13.25
CA ASN A 52 -12.24 -0.51 -14.43
C ASN A 52 -12.24 -1.74 -15.33
N PHE A 53 -12.28 -2.94 -14.74
CA PHE A 53 -12.34 -4.19 -15.48
C PHE A 53 -13.06 -5.29 -14.70
N ARG A 54 -13.57 -6.28 -15.46
CA ARG A 54 -14.00 -7.59 -14.97
C ARG A 54 -12.99 -8.64 -15.36
N LEU A 55 -12.64 -9.51 -14.43
CA LEU A 55 -11.76 -10.64 -14.66
C LEU A 55 -12.51 -11.93 -14.32
N VAL A 56 -12.52 -12.86 -15.27
CA VAL A 56 -13.03 -14.21 -15.07
C VAL A 56 -11.87 -15.19 -15.19
N VAL A 57 -11.69 -16.06 -14.20
CA VAL A 57 -10.83 -17.24 -14.33
C VAL A 57 -11.75 -18.43 -14.58
N LEU A 58 -11.53 -19.13 -15.68
CA LEU A 58 -12.27 -20.34 -16.04
C LEU A 58 -11.27 -21.40 -16.48
N ASN A 59 -11.25 -22.54 -15.77
CA ASN A 59 -10.36 -23.66 -16.02
C ASN A 59 -8.88 -23.21 -16.14
N GLY A 60 -8.44 -22.38 -15.19
CA GLY A 60 -7.08 -21.83 -15.13
C GLY A 60 -6.75 -20.77 -16.19
N THR A 61 -7.71 -20.39 -17.05
CA THR A 61 -7.53 -19.35 -18.07
C THR A 61 -8.19 -18.05 -17.61
N ALA A 62 -7.43 -16.95 -17.65
CA ALA A 62 -7.92 -15.61 -17.32
C ALA A 62 -8.50 -14.91 -18.55
N TYR A 63 -9.74 -14.44 -18.44
CA TYR A 63 -10.47 -13.64 -19.41
C TYR A 63 -10.71 -12.25 -18.84
N LEU A 64 -10.49 -11.22 -19.64
CA LEU A 64 -10.58 -9.82 -19.22
C LEU A 64 -11.58 -9.07 -20.09
N GLU A 65 -12.49 -8.36 -19.45
CA GLU A 65 -13.30 -7.32 -20.09
C GLU A 65 -12.93 -5.98 -19.46
N GLN A 66 -12.36 -5.07 -20.26
CA GLN A 66 -12.02 -3.73 -19.81
C GLN A 66 -13.19 -2.79 -20.03
N TYR A 67 -13.68 -2.15 -18.96
CA TYR A 67 -14.76 -1.16 -19.03
C TYR A 67 -14.21 0.25 -19.20
N GLN A 68 -13.16 0.58 -18.44
CA GLN A 68 -12.55 1.91 -18.44
C GLN A 68 -11.04 1.80 -18.26
N LYS A 69 -10.28 2.71 -18.90
CA LYS A 69 -8.84 2.80 -18.69
C LYS A 69 -8.54 3.25 -17.27
N ALA A 70 -7.63 2.54 -16.59
CA ALA A 70 -7.14 3.00 -15.29
C ALA A 70 -6.24 4.24 -15.45
N PHE A 71 -6.03 4.96 -14.36
CA PHE A 71 -4.98 5.96 -14.30
C PHE A 71 -3.63 5.28 -14.53
N GLN A 72 -2.85 5.73 -15.51
CA GLN A 72 -1.55 5.14 -15.84
C GLN A 72 -1.67 3.62 -16.10
N THR A 73 -0.64 2.83 -15.80
CA THR A 73 -0.61 1.36 -16.03
C THR A 73 -1.06 0.53 -14.83
N ARG A 74 -1.88 1.08 -13.93
CA ARG A 74 -2.32 0.39 -12.70
C ARG A 74 -3.03 -0.93 -12.99
N ASP A 75 -3.98 -0.91 -13.94
CA ASP A 75 -4.69 -2.11 -14.38
C ASP A 75 -3.72 -3.16 -14.95
N VAL A 76 -2.79 -2.76 -15.81
CA VAL A 76 -1.79 -3.65 -16.41
C VAL A 76 -0.95 -4.36 -15.34
N PHE A 77 -0.46 -3.65 -14.32
CA PHE A 77 0.40 -4.24 -13.28
C PHE A 77 -0.39 -5.05 -12.25
N THR A 78 -1.65 -4.70 -11.98
CA THR A 78 -2.56 -5.54 -11.20
C THR A 78 -2.84 -6.86 -11.91
N LEU A 79 -3.16 -6.82 -13.21
CA LEU A 79 -3.35 -8.00 -14.04
C LEU A 79 -2.06 -8.84 -14.14
N TRP A 80 -0.90 -8.19 -14.26
CA TRP A 80 0.39 -8.88 -14.25
C TRP A 80 0.58 -9.70 -12.97
N GLY A 81 0.20 -9.15 -11.82
CA GLY A 81 0.23 -9.85 -10.54
C GLY A 81 -0.67 -11.07 -10.49
N ILE A 82 -1.90 -10.94 -10.98
CA ILE A 82 -2.84 -12.06 -11.07
C ILE A 82 -2.31 -13.14 -12.01
N LEU A 83 -1.67 -12.77 -13.12
CA LEU A 83 -1.01 -13.73 -14.02
C LEU A 83 0.17 -14.44 -13.37
N GLN A 84 0.94 -13.78 -12.49
CA GLN A 84 1.98 -14.45 -11.71
C GLN A 84 1.37 -15.44 -10.70
N LEU A 85 0.27 -15.09 -10.04
CA LEU A 85 -0.47 -16.01 -9.17
C LEU A 85 -0.96 -17.24 -9.95
N LEU A 86 -1.56 -16.99 -11.12
CA LEU A 86 -1.78 -17.89 -12.26
C LEU A 86 -0.74 -19.00 -12.39
N ARG A 87 0.48 -18.52 -12.65
CA ARG A 87 1.64 -19.35 -13.00
C ARG A 87 2.24 -20.06 -11.79
N LYS A 88 2.28 -19.39 -10.63
CA LYS A 88 2.87 -19.95 -9.41
C LYS A 88 2.01 -21.08 -8.84
N TYR A 89 0.68 -21.00 -9.02
CA TYR A 89 -0.26 -21.98 -8.46
C TYR A 89 -1.20 -22.57 -9.52
N PRO A 90 -0.66 -23.28 -10.53
CA PRO A 90 -1.45 -23.81 -11.63
C PRO A 90 -2.50 -24.80 -11.11
N GLY A 91 -3.77 -24.59 -11.48
CA GLY A 91 -4.89 -25.44 -11.08
C GLY A 91 -5.32 -25.31 -9.62
N LYS A 92 -4.68 -24.46 -8.80
CA LYS A 92 -5.09 -24.22 -7.40
C LYS A 92 -6.05 -23.04 -7.25
N LEU A 93 -6.04 -22.09 -8.19
CA LEU A 93 -6.99 -20.99 -8.20
C LEU A 93 -8.33 -21.49 -8.75
N PRO A 94 -9.45 -21.34 -8.02
CA PRO A 94 -10.75 -21.78 -8.50
C PRO A 94 -11.23 -20.89 -9.66
N ASP A 95 -12.26 -21.39 -10.35
CA ASP A 95 -13.05 -20.53 -11.23
C ASP A 95 -13.63 -19.37 -10.41
N LEU A 96 -13.48 -18.15 -10.90
CA LEU A 96 -13.92 -16.95 -10.20
C LEU A 96 -14.33 -15.87 -11.19
N ASP A 97 -15.16 -14.94 -10.70
CA ASP A 97 -15.63 -13.77 -11.43
C ASP A 97 -15.52 -12.56 -10.51
N LEU A 98 -14.62 -11.63 -10.85
CA LEU A 98 -14.33 -10.47 -10.02
C LEU A 98 -14.43 -9.17 -10.80
N MET A 99 -14.80 -8.13 -10.06
CA MET A 99 -14.84 -6.75 -10.52
C MET A 99 -13.76 -5.97 -9.78
N PHE A 100 -12.97 -5.18 -10.51
CA PHE A 100 -11.84 -4.47 -9.94
C PHE A 100 -11.91 -2.98 -10.30
N ASP A 101 -11.75 -2.12 -9.29
CA ASP A 101 -11.65 -0.68 -9.45
C ASP A 101 -10.25 -0.19 -9.05
N CYS A 102 -9.56 0.44 -10.00
CA CYS A 102 -8.18 0.87 -9.92
C CYS A 102 -7.99 2.31 -9.41
N VAL A 103 -9.08 2.99 -9.01
CA VAL A 103 -9.04 4.36 -8.48
C VAL A 103 -8.65 4.38 -6.99
N ASP A 104 -8.21 5.54 -6.49
CA ASP A 104 -7.66 5.72 -5.13
C ASP A 104 -8.71 5.52 -4.00
N TRP A 105 -9.94 6.01 -4.14
CA TRP A 105 -10.89 6.01 -3.02
C TRP A 105 -11.76 4.76 -3.00
N PRO A 106 -11.98 4.14 -1.83
CA PRO A 106 -13.00 3.10 -1.70
C PRO A 106 -14.41 3.69 -1.89
N VAL A 107 -15.35 2.90 -2.42
CA VAL A 107 -16.64 3.42 -2.90
C VAL A 107 -17.86 2.67 -2.39
N ILE A 108 -17.70 1.45 -1.86
CA ILE A 108 -18.84 0.67 -1.36
C ILE A 108 -19.11 1.09 0.09
N LYS A 109 -19.90 2.15 0.29
CA LYS A 109 -20.17 2.68 1.63
C LYS A 109 -21.07 1.74 2.44
N SER A 110 -20.64 1.41 3.64
CA SER A 110 -21.37 0.54 4.57
C SER A 110 -22.78 1.06 4.90
N ILE A 111 -22.95 2.38 4.97
CA ILE A 111 -24.25 3.03 5.28
C ILE A 111 -25.34 2.70 4.25
N ASP A 112 -24.96 2.45 3.00
CA ASP A 112 -25.92 2.15 1.92
C ASP A 112 -26.49 0.73 2.05
N TYR A 113 -25.88 -0.12 2.89
CA TYR A 113 -26.20 -1.54 3.03
C TYR A 113 -26.59 -1.97 4.45
N GLY A 114 -26.80 -1.02 5.38
CA GLY A 114 -27.12 -1.31 6.80
C GLY A 114 -28.59 -1.26 7.20
N GLY A 115 -29.50 -0.86 6.31
CA GLY A 115 -30.92 -0.61 6.62
C GLY A 115 -31.84 -1.84 6.50
N PRO A 116 -33.11 -1.77 6.99
CA PRO A 116 -34.07 -2.88 6.98
C PRO A 116 -34.41 -3.45 5.59
N ASN A 117 -34.27 -2.62 4.54
CA ASN A 117 -34.50 -2.99 3.14
C ASN A 117 -33.21 -2.90 2.31
N ALA A 118 -32.05 -2.91 2.96
CA ALA A 118 -30.78 -2.85 2.27
C ALA A 118 -30.57 -4.13 1.45
N THR A 119 -30.08 -3.95 0.22
CA THR A 119 -29.51 -5.07 -0.53
C THR A 119 -28.17 -5.45 0.08
N THR A 120 -27.66 -6.64 -0.24
CA THR A 120 -26.29 -6.99 0.11
C THR A 120 -25.32 -6.24 -0.83
N PRO A 121 -24.18 -5.75 -0.32
CA PRO A 121 -23.21 -4.98 -1.11
C PRO A 121 -22.71 -5.74 -2.35
N PRO A 122 -22.36 -5.03 -3.45
CA PRO A 122 -21.64 -5.63 -4.56
C PRO A 122 -20.17 -5.90 -4.16
N PRO A 123 -19.60 -7.08 -4.48
CA PRO A 123 -18.19 -7.35 -4.20
C PRO A 123 -17.30 -6.62 -5.20
N LEU A 124 -16.52 -5.66 -4.72
CA LEU A 124 -15.61 -4.87 -5.53
C LEU A 124 -14.19 -4.93 -4.94
N PHE A 125 -13.23 -5.38 -5.75
CA PHE A 125 -11.82 -5.38 -5.37
C PHE A 125 -11.20 -4.01 -5.59
N ARG A 126 -10.41 -3.56 -4.61
CA ARG A 126 -9.69 -2.28 -4.61
C ARG A 126 -8.39 -2.40 -3.86
N TYR A 127 -7.58 -1.35 -3.91
CA TYR A 127 -6.27 -1.33 -3.28
C TYR A 127 -6.27 -0.87 -1.80
N CYS A 128 -7.34 -0.24 -1.34
CA CYS A 128 -7.54 0.09 0.07
C CYS A 128 -9.03 0.11 0.42
N LYS A 129 -9.31 0.23 1.72
CA LYS A 129 -10.61 0.59 2.26
C LYS A 129 -10.45 1.41 3.55
N ASP A 130 -11.55 1.85 4.14
CA ASP A 130 -11.58 2.38 5.50
C ASP A 130 -12.69 1.69 6.33
N ASN A 131 -12.92 2.17 7.55
CA ASN A 131 -13.95 1.62 8.45
C ASN A 131 -15.39 1.86 7.96
N GLU A 132 -15.58 2.78 7.02
CA GLU A 132 -16.88 3.19 6.50
C GLU A 132 -17.22 2.48 5.19
N THR A 133 -16.30 1.70 4.63
CA THR A 133 -16.49 1.01 3.34
C THR A 133 -16.34 -0.51 3.40
N LEU A 134 -16.87 -1.18 2.38
CA LEU A 134 -17.00 -2.64 2.27
C LEU A 134 -16.22 -3.22 1.07
N ASP A 135 -15.39 -2.40 0.42
CA ASP A 135 -14.50 -2.85 -0.65
C ASP A 135 -13.56 -3.98 -0.16
N ILE A 136 -13.21 -4.89 -1.06
CA ILE A 136 -12.32 -6.03 -0.80
C ILE A 136 -10.90 -5.61 -1.14
N VAL A 137 -10.01 -5.60 -0.14
CA VAL A 137 -8.65 -5.10 -0.36
C VAL A 137 -7.78 -6.13 -1.08
N PHE A 138 -7.04 -5.65 -2.07
CA PHE A 138 -6.10 -6.39 -2.90
C PHE A 138 -4.74 -5.68 -2.91
N PRO A 139 -3.60 -6.39 -2.97
CA PRO A 139 -2.28 -5.76 -3.09
C PRO A 139 -2.21 -4.81 -4.27
N ASP A 140 -1.69 -3.60 -4.05
CA ASP A 140 -1.64 -2.58 -5.09
C ASP A 140 -0.70 -2.95 -6.26
N TRP A 141 -0.93 -2.32 -7.41
CA TRP A 141 -0.17 -2.54 -8.63
C TRP A 141 1.34 -2.35 -8.45
N SER A 142 1.74 -1.49 -7.50
CA SER A 142 3.14 -1.09 -7.33
C SER A 142 4.02 -2.19 -6.75
N PHE A 143 3.44 -3.27 -6.20
CA PHE A 143 4.20 -4.49 -5.88
C PHE A 143 4.84 -5.12 -7.12
N TRP A 144 4.23 -4.96 -8.29
CA TRP A 144 4.76 -5.43 -9.57
C TRP A 144 5.53 -4.36 -10.33
N GLY A 145 5.50 -3.12 -9.84
CA GLY A 145 6.25 -1.98 -10.38
C GLY A 145 5.35 -0.80 -10.71
N TRP A 146 5.98 0.37 -10.88
CA TRP A 146 5.29 1.59 -11.30
C TRP A 146 6.18 2.34 -12.32
N PRO A 147 6.10 1.98 -13.61
CA PRO A 147 7.06 2.41 -14.61
C PRO A 147 7.02 3.92 -14.89
N GLU A 148 5.86 4.58 -14.74
CA GLU A 148 5.68 6.02 -14.94
C GLU A 148 6.53 6.88 -13.99
N ILE A 149 7.01 6.29 -12.89
CA ILE A 149 7.93 6.95 -11.95
C ILE A 149 9.18 6.09 -11.66
N ARG A 150 9.47 5.11 -12.51
CA ARG A 150 10.64 4.21 -12.42
C ARG A 150 10.79 3.48 -11.08
N VAL A 151 9.69 3.15 -10.43
CA VAL A 151 9.71 2.28 -9.26
C VAL A 151 9.73 0.82 -9.74
N LYS A 152 10.76 0.07 -9.32
CA LYS A 152 10.91 -1.37 -9.64
C LYS A 152 9.81 -2.18 -8.95
N SER A 153 9.64 -3.44 -9.36
CA SER A 153 8.84 -4.40 -8.58
C SER A 153 9.43 -4.61 -7.18
N TRP A 154 8.59 -5.12 -6.28
CA TRP A 154 8.91 -5.20 -4.85
C TRP A 154 10.21 -5.93 -4.55
N VAL A 155 10.44 -7.12 -5.10
CA VAL A 155 11.62 -7.94 -4.76
C VAL A 155 12.95 -7.25 -5.16
N PRO A 156 13.16 -6.79 -6.41
CA PRO A 156 14.35 -6.03 -6.76
C PRO A 156 14.52 -4.74 -5.95
N LEU A 157 13.43 -4.01 -5.69
CA LEU A 157 13.51 -2.77 -4.91
C LEU A 157 13.84 -3.01 -3.45
N LEU A 158 13.32 -4.09 -2.86
CA LEU A 158 13.65 -4.49 -1.50
C LEU A 158 15.14 -4.79 -1.37
N ASN A 159 15.74 -5.47 -2.36
CA ASN A 159 17.18 -5.69 -2.39
C ASN A 159 17.96 -4.37 -2.46
N ASP A 160 17.55 -3.43 -3.34
CA ASP A 160 18.18 -2.11 -3.41
C ASP A 160 18.09 -1.36 -2.06
N LEU A 161 16.94 -1.46 -1.37
CA LEU A 161 16.71 -0.84 -0.06
C LEU A 161 17.58 -1.48 1.01
N MET A 162 17.68 -2.82 1.05
CA MET A 162 18.55 -3.55 1.98
C MET A 162 20.03 -3.19 1.77
N GLU A 163 20.48 -3.12 0.52
CA GLU A 163 21.83 -2.64 0.18
C GLU A 163 22.01 -1.17 0.59
N GLY A 164 20.99 -0.33 0.41
CA GLY A 164 20.98 1.06 0.84
C GLY A 164 21.14 1.21 2.36
N ASN A 165 20.41 0.40 3.13
CA ASN A 165 20.41 0.41 4.59
C ASN A 165 21.78 0.00 5.16
N GLN A 166 22.54 -0.85 4.45
CA GLN A 166 23.88 -1.27 4.84
C GLN A 166 24.98 -0.22 4.61
N ARG A 167 24.68 0.88 3.89
CA ARG A 167 25.68 1.92 3.59
C ARG A 167 26.07 2.76 4.81
N MET A 168 25.22 2.79 5.84
CA MET A 168 25.37 3.65 7.01
C MET A 168 24.71 3.00 8.22
N GLY A 169 25.43 2.92 9.34
CA GLY A 169 24.87 2.43 10.60
C GLY A 169 23.73 3.32 11.10
N TRP A 170 22.80 2.76 11.88
CA TRP A 170 21.63 3.49 12.37
C TRP A 170 21.99 4.81 13.07
N ASP A 171 22.98 4.72 13.95
CA ASP A 171 23.54 5.77 14.78
C ASP A 171 24.28 6.85 13.98
N GLU A 172 24.71 6.56 12.75
CA GLU A 172 25.31 7.53 11.82
C GLU A 172 24.27 8.28 10.98
N ARG A 173 23.02 7.82 10.94
CA ARG A 173 21.94 8.47 10.16
C ARG A 173 21.59 9.84 10.72
N GLU A 174 21.12 10.71 9.84
CA GLU A 174 20.67 12.06 10.19
C GLU A 174 19.58 12.00 11.28
N PRO A 175 19.72 12.71 12.41
CA PRO A 175 18.87 12.57 13.58
C PRO A 175 17.51 13.28 13.44
N HIS A 176 16.97 13.32 12.22
CA HIS A 176 15.75 14.03 11.87
C HIS A 176 14.73 13.09 11.23
N ALA A 177 13.46 13.44 11.35
CA ALA A 177 12.39 12.82 10.58
C ALA A 177 12.40 13.31 9.13
N TYR A 178 12.22 12.39 8.19
CA TYR A 178 12.25 12.70 6.77
C TYR A 178 10.96 12.32 6.07
N TRP A 179 10.51 13.22 5.19
CA TRP A 179 9.48 12.93 4.21
C TRP A 179 9.78 13.63 2.89
N LYS A 180 9.53 12.93 1.78
CA LYS A 180 9.53 13.51 0.44
C LYS A 180 8.36 12.96 -0.35
N GLY A 181 7.49 13.82 -0.86
CA GLY A 181 6.29 13.38 -1.59
C GLY A 181 5.51 14.54 -2.20
N ASN A 182 4.53 14.22 -3.05
CA ASN A 182 3.70 15.25 -3.68
C ASN A 182 2.69 15.79 -2.66
N PRO A 183 2.73 17.08 -2.28
CA PRO A 183 1.78 17.67 -1.34
C PRO A 183 0.43 18.04 -1.98
N GLU A 184 0.35 18.13 -3.32
CA GLU A 184 -0.85 18.60 -4.03
C GLU A 184 -2.00 17.59 -4.00
N VAL A 185 -1.72 16.33 -3.64
CA VAL A 185 -2.71 15.25 -3.65
C VAL A 185 -3.56 15.17 -2.38
N ALA A 186 -3.19 15.87 -1.30
CA ALA A 186 -3.91 15.79 -0.04
C ALA A 186 -3.61 16.95 0.91
N GLU A 187 -4.65 17.48 1.56
CA GLU A 187 -4.53 18.53 2.59
C GLU A 187 -3.63 18.10 3.76
N THR A 188 -3.68 16.84 4.17
CA THR A 188 -2.83 16.31 5.26
C THR A 188 -1.33 16.42 4.95
N ARG A 189 -0.95 16.37 3.68
CA ARG A 189 0.45 16.57 3.24
C ARG A 189 0.83 18.03 3.18
N GLN A 190 -0.09 18.91 2.76
CA GLN A 190 0.11 20.36 2.83
C GLN A 190 0.30 20.81 4.28
N ASP A 191 -0.46 20.22 5.21
CA ASP A 191 -0.31 20.47 6.63
C ASP A 191 1.05 19.96 7.16
N LEU A 192 1.51 18.78 6.73
CA LEU A 192 2.83 18.24 7.10
C LEU A 192 3.99 19.17 6.68
N LEU A 193 3.87 19.90 5.57
CA LEU A 193 4.91 20.87 5.15
C LEU A 193 5.17 21.95 6.20
N LYS A 194 4.18 22.30 7.04
CA LYS A 194 4.34 23.25 8.13
C LYS A 194 5.25 22.75 9.24
N CYS A 195 5.52 21.44 9.28
CA CYS A 195 6.45 20.84 10.23
C CYS A 195 7.91 20.95 9.78
N ASN A 196 8.19 21.43 8.56
CA ASN A 196 9.57 21.63 8.12
C ASN A 196 10.24 22.74 8.95
N VAL A 197 11.58 22.73 8.98
CA VAL A 197 12.37 23.74 9.69
C VAL A 197 12.07 25.16 9.17
N SER A 198 12.03 26.11 10.10
CA SER A 198 11.88 27.54 9.86
C SER A 198 12.80 28.33 10.80
N ASP A 199 12.98 29.63 10.55
CA ASP A 199 13.80 30.51 11.41
C ASP A 199 13.30 30.58 12.86
N GLN A 200 12.03 30.24 13.10
CA GLN A 200 11.37 30.36 14.40
C GLN A 200 11.27 29.03 15.14
N GLN A 201 11.28 27.91 14.41
CA GLN A 201 10.93 26.60 14.96
C GLN A 201 11.53 25.47 14.12
N ASP A 202 12.22 24.55 14.80
CA ASP A 202 12.58 23.23 14.26
C ASP A 202 11.78 22.14 14.99
N TRP A 203 10.97 21.40 14.22
CA TRP A 203 10.21 20.26 14.72
C TRP A 203 10.99 18.94 14.64
N GLY A 204 12.26 18.98 14.27
CA GLY A 204 13.07 17.79 14.02
C GLY A 204 12.69 17.09 12.72
N ALA A 205 12.02 17.78 11.79
CA ALA A 205 11.54 17.20 10.53
C ALA A 205 12.16 17.92 9.31
N ARG A 206 12.41 17.15 8.25
CA ARG A 206 12.92 17.56 6.95
C ARG A 206 11.91 17.08 5.91
N VAL A 207 11.03 17.98 5.50
CA VAL A 207 9.84 17.68 4.69
C VAL A 207 9.99 18.35 3.33
N PHE A 208 10.00 17.58 2.25
CA PHE A 208 10.30 18.06 0.90
C PHE A 208 9.17 17.76 -0.09
N ALA A 209 8.79 18.76 -0.89
CA ALA A 209 7.82 18.57 -1.97
C ALA A 209 8.47 17.82 -3.16
N GLN A 210 7.78 16.79 -3.64
CA GLN A 210 8.16 16.01 -4.83
C GLN A 210 7.32 16.45 -6.03
N ASP A 211 7.96 17.09 -7.01
CA ASP A 211 7.37 17.40 -8.31
C ASP A 211 7.73 16.31 -9.33
N TRP A 212 6.76 15.48 -9.69
CA TRP A 212 6.94 14.38 -10.64
C TRP A 212 7.14 14.86 -12.09
N LYS A 213 6.62 16.04 -12.47
CA LYS A 213 6.87 16.62 -13.80
C LYS A 213 8.32 17.05 -13.91
N LYS A 214 8.88 17.63 -12.85
CA LYS A 214 10.30 17.99 -12.77
C LYS A 214 11.20 16.75 -12.75
N GLU A 215 10.88 15.74 -11.95
CA GLU A 215 11.66 14.49 -11.90
C GLU A 215 11.69 13.76 -13.24
N SER A 216 10.55 13.69 -13.93
CA SER A 216 10.47 13.05 -15.25
C SER A 216 11.45 13.71 -16.23
N LYS A 217 11.52 15.05 -16.26
CA LYS A 217 12.48 15.81 -17.08
C LYS A 217 13.93 15.62 -16.62
N ALA A 218 14.17 15.46 -15.32
CA ALA A 218 15.50 15.26 -14.75
C ALA A 218 15.98 13.79 -14.80
N GLY A 219 15.13 12.86 -15.24
CA GLY A 219 15.43 11.42 -15.29
C GLY A 219 15.36 10.72 -13.94
N TYR A 220 14.54 11.21 -13.00
CA TYR A 220 14.29 10.63 -11.67
C TYR A 220 15.52 10.52 -10.77
N LYS A 221 16.53 11.37 -11.00
CA LYS A 221 17.82 11.34 -10.31
C LYS A 221 17.73 11.58 -8.80
N THR A 222 16.64 12.22 -8.32
CA THR A 222 16.49 12.54 -6.89
C THR A 222 15.36 11.79 -6.21
N SER A 223 14.72 10.85 -6.92
CA SER A 223 13.57 10.09 -6.44
C SER A 223 13.86 8.60 -6.22
N ASN A 224 15.13 8.17 -6.33
CA ASN A 224 15.54 6.84 -5.91
C ASN A 224 15.23 6.64 -4.42
N LEU A 225 14.49 5.57 -4.10
CA LEU A 225 14.03 5.29 -2.75
C LEU A 225 15.16 4.79 -1.84
N ALA A 226 16.08 3.98 -2.37
CA ALA A 226 17.22 3.45 -1.62
C ALA A 226 18.18 4.54 -1.13
N ASP A 227 18.23 5.67 -1.82
CA ASP A 227 19.07 6.82 -1.44
C ASP A 227 18.40 7.71 -0.37
N GLN A 228 17.16 7.40 0.04
CA GLN A 228 16.38 8.18 1.00
C GLN A 228 16.32 7.55 2.40
N CYS A 229 17.06 6.47 2.65
CA CYS A 229 17.10 5.76 3.94
C CYS A 229 18.22 6.27 4.88
N VAL A 230 18.65 7.53 4.70
CA VAL A 230 19.78 8.15 5.43
C VAL A 230 19.37 8.92 6.69
N HIS A 231 18.11 8.82 7.11
CA HIS A 231 17.54 9.52 8.26
C HIS A 231 17.04 8.53 9.30
N ARG A 232 17.19 8.86 10.58
CA ARG A 232 16.75 8.04 11.72
C ARG A 232 15.23 7.94 11.85
N PHE A 233 14.46 8.76 11.14
CA PHE A 233 13.01 8.62 11.20
C PHE A 233 12.41 8.86 9.82
N LYS A 234 11.44 8.04 9.43
CA LYS A 234 10.74 8.16 8.14
C LYS A 234 9.26 8.37 8.40
N ILE A 235 8.71 9.44 7.86
CA ILE A 235 7.30 9.77 8.08
C ILE A 235 6.45 9.09 7.02
N TYR A 236 5.43 8.36 7.44
CA TYR A 236 4.33 7.96 6.57
C TYR A 236 3.15 8.92 6.74
N VAL A 237 2.61 9.39 5.62
CA VAL A 237 1.36 10.16 5.56
C VAL A 237 0.61 9.82 4.28
N GLU A 238 -0.71 9.69 4.42
CA GLU A 238 -1.64 9.40 3.34
C GLU A 238 -1.59 10.43 2.20
N GLY A 239 -1.98 9.97 1.01
CA GLY A 239 -2.17 10.81 -0.17
C GLY A 239 -3.66 11.07 -0.38
N SER A 240 -4.12 10.94 -1.63
CA SER A 240 -5.55 10.95 -1.97
C SER A 240 -6.34 9.96 -1.09
N ALA A 241 -5.78 8.77 -0.90
CA ALA A 241 -6.23 7.72 0.01
C ALA A 241 -5.00 7.10 0.72
N TRP A 242 -4.87 5.77 0.74
CA TRP A 242 -3.61 5.13 1.16
C TRP A 242 -2.43 5.60 0.28
N SER A 243 -1.20 5.53 0.79
CA SER A 243 -0.01 5.87 0.02
C SER A 243 0.85 4.62 -0.19
N VAL A 244 1.15 4.30 -1.45
CA VAL A 244 2.01 3.17 -1.83
C VAL A 244 3.41 3.20 -1.19
N SER A 245 3.80 4.35 -0.63
CA SER A 245 5.08 4.59 0.03
C SER A 245 5.25 3.84 1.36
N GLU A 246 4.17 3.37 1.99
CA GLU A 246 4.22 2.75 3.32
C GLU A 246 5.25 1.61 3.39
N LYS A 247 5.16 0.65 2.48
CA LYS A 247 6.09 -0.50 2.42
C LYS A 247 7.56 -0.09 2.19
N TYR A 248 7.81 0.97 1.41
CA TYR A 248 9.17 1.45 1.16
C TYR A 248 9.74 2.17 2.39
N ILE A 249 8.88 2.89 3.12
CA ILE A 249 9.23 3.54 4.38
C ILE A 249 9.58 2.50 5.44
N LEU A 250 8.75 1.46 5.60
CA LEU A 250 9.02 0.36 6.51
C LEU A 250 10.32 -0.39 6.16
N ALA A 251 10.61 -0.57 4.87
CA ALA A 251 11.82 -1.24 4.41
C ALA A 251 13.10 -0.40 4.46
N CYS A 252 13.03 0.90 4.78
CA CYS A 252 14.23 1.73 4.96
C CYS A 252 15.01 1.43 6.25
N ASP A 253 14.56 0.46 7.07
CA ASP A 253 15.16 0.16 8.37
C ASP A 253 15.30 1.43 9.22
N SER A 254 14.30 2.32 9.09
CA SER A 254 14.15 3.52 9.90
C SER A 254 12.93 3.41 10.80
N VAL A 255 12.99 4.01 11.98
CA VAL A 255 11.83 4.21 12.84
C VAL A 255 10.75 4.93 12.03
N THR A 256 9.68 4.19 11.77
CA THR A 256 8.57 4.67 10.95
C THR A 256 7.64 5.51 11.81
N LEU A 257 7.55 6.80 11.53
CA LEU A 257 6.59 7.72 12.14
C LEU A 257 5.30 7.70 11.32
N LEU A 258 4.32 6.93 11.76
CA LEU A 258 3.10 6.69 11.01
C LEU A 258 2.02 7.67 11.45
N VAL A 259 1.71 8.66 10.61
CA VAL A 259 0.54 9.53 10.82
C VAL A 259 -0.70 8.66 10.77
N GLN A 260 -1.45 8.60 11.87
CA GLN A 260 -2.58 7.69 12.06
C GLN A 260 -3.44 7.65 10.79
N PRO A 261 -3.53 6.48 10.12
CA PRO A 261 -4.13 6.41 8.80
C PRO A 261 -5.65 6.30 8.93
N ARG A 262 -6.37 6.83 7.94
CA ARG A 262 -7.80 6.58 7.74
C ARG A 262 -8.00 5.31 6.92
N TYR A 263 -7.22 5.17 5.86
CA TYR A 263 -7.28 4.08 4.92
C TYR A 263 -6.26 3.00 5.29
N PHE A 264 -6.58 1.77 4.92
CA PHE A 264 -5.68 0.67 5.14
C PHE A 264 -5.64 -0.26 3.94
N ASP A 265 -4.42 -0.68 3.58
CA ASP A 265 -4.20 -1.72 2.58
C ASP A 265 -4.21 -3.11 3.25
N PHE A 266 -3.75 -4.14 2.53
CA PHE A 266 -3.82 -5.53 2.99
C PHE A 266 -2.88 -5.83 4.18
N PHE A 267 -1.81 -5.04 4.39
CA PHE A 267 -0.87 -5.25 5.49
C PHE A 267 -0.94 -4.14 6.56
N THR A 268 -1.37 -2.92 6.23
CA THR A 268 -1.44 -1.79 7.18
C THR A 268 -2.17 -2.18 8.47
N ARG A 269 -3.29 -2.91 8.39
CA ARG A 269 -4.12 -3.29 9.55
C ARG A 269 -3.46 -4.27 10.53
N SER A 270 -2.36 -4.88 10.11
CA SER A 270 -1.59 -5.83 10.93
C SER A 270 -0.41 -5.16 11.62
N LEU A 271 -0.14 -3.89 11.31
CA LEU A 271 0.89 -3.12 11.99
C LEU A 271 0.45 -2.77 13.41
N LYS A 272 1.38 -2.91 14.36
CA LYS A 272 1.14 -2.66 15.78
C LYS A 272 1.91 -1.42 16.21
N PRO A 273 1.25 -0.43 16.83
CA PRO A 273 1.93 0.76 17.33
C PRO A 273 2.95 0.38 18.41
N LEU A 274 4.09 1.08 18.42
CA LEU A 274 5.24 0.87 19.30
C LEU A 274 5.94 -0.49 19.16
N GLN A 275 5.49 -1.34 18.23
CA GLN A 275 6.20 -2.57 17.84
C GLN A 275 6.74 -2.47 16.40
N HIS A 276 5.93 -1.96 15.47
CA HIS A 276 6.32 -1.81 14.07
C HIS A 276 6.50 -0.35 13.64
N TYR A 277 5.88 0.60 14.36
CA TYR A 277 5.92 2.02 14.03
C TYR A 277 5.62 2.90 15.25
N TRP A 278 6.02 4.17 15.19
CA TRP A 278 5.65 5.20 16.16
C TRP A 278 4.39 5.98 15.70
N PRO A 279 3.28 5.99 16.46
CA PRO A 279 2.05 6.65 16.04
C PRO A 279 2.15 8.18 16.13
N ILE A 280 1.73 8.88 15.08
CA ILE A 280 1.69 10.35 15.00
C ILE A 280 0.25 10.84 14.91
N LYS A 281 -0.12 11.81 15.76
CA LYS A 281 -1.47 12.37 15.81
C LYS A 281 -1.74 13.25 14.57
N PRO A 282 -2.79 12.99 13.78
CA PRO A 282 -3.10 13.78 12.59
C PRO A 282 -3.40 15.25 12.89
N ASN A 283 -4.02 15.56 14.03
CA ASN A 283 -4.37 16.95 14.37
C ASN A 283 -3.26 17.70 15.12
N ASP A 284 -2.13 17.04 15.39
CA ASP A 284 -1.00 17.62 16.12
C ASP A 284 0.35 17.06 15.63
N LYS A 285 0.50 16.99 14.30
CA LYS A 285 1.60 16.25 13.65
C LYS A 285 2.96 16.76 14.07
N CYS A 286 3.19 18.08 14.01
CA CYS A 286 4.53 18.64 14.21
C CYS A 286 5.05 18.42 15.64
N ARG A 287 4.19 18.63 16.67
CA ARG A 287 4.54 18.33 18.07
C ARG A 287 4.72 16.84 18.30
N SER A 288 3.86 16.00 17.70
CA SER A 288 3.97 14.54 17.82
C SER A 288 5.26 14.01 17.18
N ILE A 289 5.64 14.53 16.01
CA ILE A 289 6.90 14.20 15.31
C ILE A 289 8.08 14.65 16.15
N LYS A 290 8.06 15.90 16.64
CA LYS A 290 9.13 16.42 17.49
C LYS A 290 9.35 15.56 18.72
N HIS A 291 8.27 15.18 19.40
CA HIS A 291 8.35 14.30 20.55
C HIS A 291 8.98 12.94 20.21
N ALA A 292 8.56 12.31 19.12
CA ALA A 292 9.12 11.02 18.67
C ALA A 292 10.62 11.13 18.34
N VAL A 293 11.01 12.19 17.63
CA VAL A 293 12.41 12.45 17.24
C VAL A 293 13.28 12.74 18.47
N ASP A 294 12.83 13.61 19.36
CA ASP A 294 13.57 13.95 20.59
C ASP A 294 13.74 12.70 21.49
N TRP A 295 12.69 11.88 21.60
CA TRP A 295 12.73 10.64 22.38
C TRP A 295 13.66 9.60 21.75
N GLY A 296 13.49 9.27 20.47
CA GLY A 296 14.28 8.23 19.81
C GLY A 296 15.77 8.59 19.68
N ASN A 297 16.11 9.88 19.59
CA ASN A 297 17.51 10.31 19.61
C ASN A 297 18.17 10.17 21.00
N THR A 298 17.37 10.20 22.08
CA THR A 298 17.84 10.03 23.46
C THR A 298 17.77 8.59 23.95
N HIS A 299 17.04 7.72 23.24
CA HIS A 299 16.81 6.30 23.55
C HIS A 299 17.13 5.46 22.30
N GLN A 300 18.40 5.45 21.90
CA GLN A 300 18.82 4.86 20.62
C GLN A 300 18.85 3.31 20.64
N GLN A 301 18.84 2.69 21.82
CA GLN A 301 18.90 1.23 21.95
C GLN A 301 17.51 0.58 21.83
N GLU A 302 16.47 1.33 22.17
CA GLU A 302 15.06 0.96 22.09
C GLU A 302 14.49 1.07 20.67
#